data_AF-A0A9W4GWB6-F1
#
_entry.id   AF-A0A9W4GWB6-F1
#
_cell.length_a   1.000
_cell.length_b   1.000
_cell.length_c   1.000
_cell.angle_alpha   90.00
_cell.angle_beta   90.00
_cell.angle_gamma   90.00
#
_symmetry.space_group_name_H-M   'P 1'
#
loop_
_entity.id
_entity.type
_entity.pdbx_description
1 polymer ?
#
loop_
_entity_poly.entity_id
_entity_poly.type
_entity_poly.pdbx_seq_one_letter_code
_entity_poly.pdbx_strand_id
1 'polypeptide(L)'
;MRRTVEAFRQFQDGQLPAGPGADALMAAFRAAEDELQGHEASPAKVVTDRQVELLLKKKAAVLHLSAANYCWFEDPTKALCLKLAGAKSATAPLTGLCDSSRCPQATHHLLHRPVWQTTADNSTVLLASPRIPAGEKNRLRAEHERSMRALEEIDKAAGKAG
;
A
#
# COMPACT_ATOMS: atom_id res chain seq x y z
N MET A 1 -8.99 0.10 12.83
CA MET A 1 -7.89 0.72 13.61
C MET A 1 -6.66 -0.17 13.72
N ARG A 2 -6.77 -1.43 14.17
CA ARG A 2 -5.61 -2.34 14.37
C ARG A 2 -4.57 -2.32 13.23
N ARG A 3 -4.99 -2.40 11.96
CA ARG A 3 -4.07 -2.38 10.80
C ARG A 3 -3.31 -1.07 10.61
N THR A 4 -3.92 0.06 10.95
CA THR A 4 -3.27 1.38 10.88
C THR A 4 -2.22 1.53 11.96
N VAL A 5 -2.51 1.06 13.18
CA VAL A 5 -1.55 1.03 14.29
C VAL A 5 -0.39 0.09 13.95
N GLU A 6 -0.69 -1.11 13.44
CA GLU A 6 0.34 -2.07 13.01
C GLU A 6 1.26 -1.50 11.93
N ALA A 7 0.71 -0.86 10.89
CA ALA A 7 1.50 -0.19 9.86
C ALA A 7 2.35 0.96 10.42
N PHE A 8 1.83 1.68 11.41
CA PHE A 8 2.60 2.72 12.11
C PHE A 8 3.75 2.10 12.91
N ARG A 9 3.52 1.04 13.69
CA ARG A 9 4.58 0.33 14.43
C ARG A 9 5.66 -0.23 13.50
N GLN A 10 5.26 -0.83 12.38
CA GLN A 10 6.19 -1.27 11.34
C GLN A 10 7.07 -0.12 10.83
N PHE A 11 6.48 1.04 10.58
CA PHE A 11 7.22 2.25 10.22
C PHE A 11 8.22 2.67 11.31
N GLN A 12 7.83 2.62 12.59
CA GLN A 12 8.75 2.90 13.71
C GLN A 12 9.92 1.89 13.78
N ASP A 13 9.65 0.63 13.43
CA ASP A 13 10.66 -0.44 13.37
C ASP A 13 11.49 -0.42 12.06
N GLY A 14 11.32 0.61 11.22
CA GLY A 14 12.03 0.76 9.95
C GLY A 14 11.51 -0.10 8.80
N GLN A 15 10.40 -0.83 8.98
CA GLN A 15 9.69 -1.51 7.90
C GLN A 15 8.74 -0.54 7.22
N LEU A 16 9.21 0.05 6.12
CA LEU A 16 8.51 1.12 5.42
C LEU A 16 7.44 0.57 4.45
N PRO A 17 6.36 1.34 4.19
CA PRO A 17 5.46 1.05 3.10
C PRO A 17 6.14 1.29 1.74
N ALA A 18 5.67 0.59 0.71
CA ALA A 18 6.07 0.75 -0.68
C ALA A 18 4.88 1.17 -1.57
N GLY A 19 5.15 1.40 -2.85
CA GLY A 19 4.14 1.76 -3.85
C GLY A 19 3.77 3.25 -3.89
N PRO A 20 2.84 3.65 -4.80
CA PRO A 20 2.67 5.05 -5.17
C PRO A 20 2.15 5.97 -4.06
N GLY A 21 1.46 5.42 -3.05
CA GLY A 21 0.96 6.17 -1.90
C GLY A 21 1.90 6.18 -0.69
N ALA A 22 3.10 5.58 -0.78
CA ALA A 22 3.99 5.39 0.36
C ALA A 22 4.42 6.72 1.00
N ASP A 23 4.84 7.70 0.18
CA ASP A 23 5.33 8.99 0.67
C ASP A 23 4.26 9.74 1.47
N ALA A 24 3.01 9.73 1.00
CA ALA A 24 1.89 10.36 1.69
C ALA A 24 1.59 9.68 3.03
N LEU A 25 1.67 8.34 3.09
CA LEU A 25 1.49 7.60 4.34
C LEU A 25 2.64 7.88 5.32
N MET A 26 3.89 7.84 4.86
CA MET A 26 5.07 8.12 5.68
C MET A 26 5.02 9.55 6.24
N ALA A 27 4.59 10.54 5.45
CA ALA A 27 4.40 11.90 5.94
C ALA A 27 3.36 11.97 7.06
N ALA A 28 2.24 11.25 6.93
CA ALA A 28 1.23 11.17 7.99
C ALA A 28 1.75 10.47 9.26
N PHE A 29 2.60 9.45 9.11
CA PHE A 29 3.23 8.77 10.25
C PHE A 29 4.27 9.65 10.94
N ARG A 30 5.14 10.34 10.20
CA ARG A 30 6.09 11.30 10.80
C ARG A 30 5.37 12.38 11.60
N ALA A 31 4.29 12.96 11.06
CA ALA A 31 3.49 13.94 11.79
C ALA A 31 2.90 13.37 13.09
N ALA A 32 2.48 12.10 13.10
CA ALA A 32 2.00 11.44 14.31
C ALA A 32 3.15 11.17 15.31
N GLU A 33 4.35 10.84 14.85
CA GLU A 33 5.54 10.72 15.72
C GLU A 33 5.92 12.06 16.34
N ASP A 34 5.96 13.14 15.56
CA ASP A 34 6.26 14.48 16.04
C ASP A 34 5.27 14.90 17.14
N GLU A 35 3.98 14.61 16.95
CA GLU A 35 2.95 14.89 17.96
C GLU A 35 3.13 14.03 19.22
N LEU A 36 3.49 12.76 19.09
CA LEU A 36 3.79 11.89 20.24
C LEU A 36 5.03 12.34 21.02
N GLN A 37 6.05 12.86 20.34
CA GLN A 37 7.29 13.36 20.95
C GLN A 37 7.10 14.75 21.60
N GLY A 38 6.29 15.62 20.98
CA GLY A 38 6.05 17.00 21.43
C GLY A 38 5.24 17.13 22.73
N HIS A 39 4.66 16.04 23.25
CA HIS A 39 3.96 16.02 24.54
C HIS A 39 4.86 15.69 25.77
N GLU A 40 6.19 15.84 25.60
CA GLU A 40 7.34 15.78 26.52
C GLU A 40 7.44 14.71 27.64
N ALA A 41 8.59 14.01 27.57
CA ALA A 41 9.57 13.68 28.60
C ALA A 41 9.12 13.56 30.08
N SER A 42 8.38 12.50 30.38
CA SER A 42 8.47 11.86 31.70
C SER A 42 9.20 10.52 31.52
N PRO A 43 10.13 10.10 32.41
CA PRO A 43 10.96 8.90 32.24
C PRO A 43 10.21 7.56 32.09
N ALA A 44 8.87 7.58 32.12
CA ALA A 44 8.03 6.38 32.20
C ALA A 44 6.81 6.39 31.24
N LYS A 45 6.77 7.24 30.21
CA LYS A 45 5.61 7.28 29.30
C LYS A 45 5.76 6.28 28.14
N VAL A 46 5.30 5.05 28.36
CA VAL A 46 5.12 4.06 27.29
C VAL A 46 4.05 4.58 26.33
N VAL A 47 4.40 4.80 25.06
CA VAL A 47 3.42 5.17 24.01
C VAL A 47 2.46 4.00 23.82
N THR A 48 1.24 4.18 24.32
CA THR A 48 0.19 3.15 24.21
C THR A 48 -0.38 3.12 22.80
N ASP A 49 -0.85 1.95 22.36
CA ASP A 49 -1.57 1.82 21.10
C ASP A 49 -2.80 2.74 21.06
N ARG A 50 -3.40 3.03 22.23
CA ARG A 50 -4.54 3.94 22.32
C ARG A 50 -4.20 5.37 21.88
N GLN A 51 -3.00 5.86 22.19
CA GLN A 51 -2.58 7.20 21.74
C GLN A 51 -2.37 7.22 20.23
N VAL A 52 -1.73 6.18 19.68
CA VAL A 52 -1.54 6.02 18.23
C VAL A 52 -2.89 5.94 17.51
N GLU A 53 -3.86 5.20 18.05
CA GLU A 53 -5.22 5.12 17.50
C GLU A 53 -5.89 6.49 17.41
N LEU A 54 -5.75 7.33 18.46
CA LEU A 54 -6.38 8.65 18.48
C LEU A 54 -5.80 9.56 17.39
N LEU A 55 -4.47 9.58 17.25
CA LEU A 55 -3.77 10.39 16.25
C LEU A 55 -4.07 9.93 14.82
N LEU A 56 -4.09 8.62 14.60
CA LEU A 56 -4.31 8.03 13.28
C LEU A 56 -5.79 7.75 12.99
N LYS A 57 -6.72 8.24 13.82
CA LYS A 57 -8.16 7.98 13.67
C LYS A 57 -8.69 8.35 12.30
N LYS A 58 -8.30 9.50 11.76
CA LYS A 58 -8.71 9.95 10.42
C LYS A 58 -8.18 9.03 9.32
N LYS A 59 -6.93 8.59 9.41
CA LYS A 59 -6.33 7.62 8.46
C LYS A 59 -6.99 6.26 8.56
N ALA A 60 -7.24 5.77 9.77
CA ALA A 60 -7.92 4.51 9.98
C ALA A 60 -9.35 4.49 9.43
N ALA A 61 -10.05 5.64 9.44
CA ALA A 61 -11.42 5.75 8.94
C ALA A 61 -11.54 5.61 7.41
N VAL A 62 -10.45 5.86 6.68
CA VAL A 62 -10.40 5.77 5.20
C VAL A 62 -9.55 4.60 4.71
N LEU A 63 -9.14 3.71 5.61
CA LEU A 63 -8.39 2.52 5.27
C LEU A 63 -9.32 1.42 4.76
N HIS A 64 -9.16 1.05 3.49
CA HIS A 64 -9.78 -0.12 2.89
C HIS A 64 -8.71 -1.18 2.62
N LEU A 65 -8.96 -2.39 3.12
CA LEU A 65 -8.03 -3.52 2.98
C LEU A 65 -8.32 -4.26 1.66
N SER A 66 -7.27 -4.55 0.90
CA SER A 66 -7.30 -5.44 -0.25
C SER A 66 -6.19 -6.47 -0.11
N ALA A 67 -6.25 -7.55 -0.89
CA ALA A 67 -5.22 -8.58 -0.86
C ALA A 67 -3.85 -8.07 -1.35
N ALA A 68 -3.84 -7.15 -2.32
CA ALA A 68 -2.62 -6.66 -2.96
C ALA A 68 -2.12 -5.33 -2.38
N ASN A 69 -2.94 -4.62 -1.60
CA ASN A 69 -2.58 -3.32 -1.05
C ASN A 69 -3.48 -2.88 0.13
N TYR A 70 -2.96 -1.92 0.89
CA TYR A 70 -3.80 -1.02 1.69
C TYR A 70 -4.20 0.17 0.84
N CYS A 71 -5.48 0.54 0.85
CA CYS A 71 -6.01 1.71 0.17
C CYS A 71 -6.38 2.78 1.20
N TRP A 72 -5.67 3.91 1.16
CA TRP A 72 -5.94 5.08 1.99
C TRP A 72 -6.85 6.02 1.18
N PHE A 73 -8.15 5.71 1.16
CA PHE A 73 -9.17 6.38 0.35
C PHE A 73 -9.51 7.80 0.85
N GLU A 74 -8.49 8.65 0.96
CA GLU A 74 -8.56 10.04 1.42
C GLU A 74 -9.25 10.98 0.43
N ASP A 75 -9.00 10.80 -0.86
CA ASP A 75 -9.51 11.68 -1.92
C ASP A 75 -10.12 10.85 -3.06
N PRO A 76 -11.46 10.79 -3.18
CA PRO A 76 -12.14 10.08 -4.27
C PRO A 76 -11.70 10.54 -5.66
N THR A 77 -11.27 11.80 -5.81
CA THR A 77 -10.80 12.35 -7.08
C THR A 77 -9.41 11.88 -7.46
N LYS A 78 -8.67 11.24 -6.55
CA LYS A 78 -7.36 10.61 -6.80
C LYS A 78 -7.46 9.10 -7.02
N ALA A 79 -8.58 8.47 -6.64
CA ALA A 79 -8.78 7.04 -6.72
C ALA A 79 -8.82 6.58 -8.18
N LEU A 80 -7.78 5.86 -8.62
CA LEU A 80 -7.65 5.43 -10.02
C LEU A 80 -8.78 4.47 -10.43
N CYS A 81 -9.23 3.60 -9.54
CA CYS A 81 -10.37 2.72 -9.80
C CYS A 81 -11.66 3.48 -10.12
N LEU A 82 -11.92 4.62 -9.44
CA LEU A 82 -13.08 5.46 -9.71
C LEU A 82 -12.94 6.23 -11.02
N LYS A 83 -11.73 6.74 -11.31
CA LYS A 83 -11.42 7.41 -12.58
C LYS A 83 -11.66 6.49 -13.77
N LEU A 84 -11.11 5.28 -13.72
CA LEU A 84 -11.20 4.30 -14.80
C LEU A 84 -12.65 3.80 -14.99
N ALA A 85 -13.41 3.68 -13.91
CA ALA A 85 -14.82 3.27 -13.96
C ALA A 85 -15.80 4.42 -14.27
N GLY A 86 -15.34 5.67 -14.32
CA GLY A 86 -16.22 6.84 -14.45
C GLY A 86 -17.13 7.08 -13.23
N ALA A 87 -16.85 6.45 -12.09
CA ALA A 87 -17.70 6.42 -10.89
C ALA A 87 -17.44 7.64 -9.97
N LYS A 88 -17.70 8.85 -10.49
CA LYS A 88 -17.34 10.12 -9.81
C LYS A 88 -18.09 10.38 -8.49
N SER A 89 -19.26 9.78 -8.29
CA SER A 89 -20.09 9.94 -7.08
C SER A 89 -19.86 8.86 -6.02
N ALA A 90 -18.96 7.90 -6.27
CA ALA A 90 -18.69 6.82 -5.32
C ALA A 90 -18.00 7.36 -4.06
N THR A 91 -18.47 6.90 -2.90
CA THR A 91 -17.96 7.27 -1.57
C THR A 91 -17.01 6.23 -0.98
N ALA A 92 -16.67 5.19 -1.73
CA ALA A 92 -15.76 4.12 -1.36
C ALA A 92 -14.97 3.63 -2.58
N PRO A 93 -13.79 3.02 -2.41
CA PRO A 93 -13.01 2.50 -3.53
C PRO A 93 -13.66 1.27 -4.14
N LEU A 94 -13.63 1.17 -5.47
CA LEU A 94 -13.93 -0.07 -6.19
C LEU A 94 -12.71 -1.00 -6.13
N THR A 95 -12.56 -1.73 -5.03
CA THR A 95 -11.37 -2.55 -4.73
C THR A 95 -11.07 -3.59 -5.82
N GLY A 96 -12.10 -4.20 -6.42
CA GLY A 96 -11.95 -5.14 -7.54
C GLY A 96 -11.44 -4.52 -8.85
N LEU A 97 -11.44 -3.18 -8.97
CA LEU A 97 -10.90 -2.44 -10.11
C LEU A 97 -9.64 -1.65 -9.73
N CYS A 98 -9.05 -1.91 -8.56
CA CYS A 98 -7.88 -1.19 -8.10
C CYS A 98 -6.65 -1.61 -8.91
N ASP A 99 -6.08 -0.68 -9.68
CA ASP A 99 -4.72 -0.81 -10.18
C ASP A 99 -3.75 -0.26 -9.13
N SER A 100 -3.46 -1.08 -8.12
CA SER A 100 -2.69 -0.68 -6.94
C SER A 100 -1.21 -0.40 -7.23
N SER A 101 -0.69 -0.83 -8.39
CA SER A 101 0.65 -0.46 -8.85
C SER A 101 0.74 1.00 -9.31
N ARG A 102 -0.40 1.63 -9.59
CA ARG A 102 -0.48 2.99 -10.17
C ARG A 102 -1.33 3.97 -9.37
N CYS A 103 -2.19 3.46 -8.48
CA CYS A 103 -3.08 4.31 -7.70
C CYS A 103 -2.29 5.07 -6.61
N PRO A 104 -2.33 6.42 -6.57
CA PRO A 104 -1.56 7.23 -5.62
C PRO A 104 -2.03 7.10 -4.16
N GLN A 105 -3.09 6.33 -3.92
CA GLN A 105 -3.65 6.06 -2.59
C GLN A 105 -3.41 4.61 -2.14
N ALA A 106 -2.69 3.82 -2.95
CA ALA A 106 -2.34 2.45 -2.63
C ALA A 106 -0.93 2.39 -2.03
N THR A 107 -0.81 1.63 -0.94
CA THR A 107 0.49 1.27 -0.37
C THR A 107 0.63 -0.24 -0.32
N HIS A 108 1.84 -0.72 -0.57
CA HIS A 108 2.24 -2.09 -0.38
C HIS A 108 3.04 -2.22 0.91
N HIS A 109 2.97 -3.39 1.51
CA HIS A 109 3.53 -3.70 2.83
C HIS A 109 4.02 -5.14 2.71
N LEU A 110 4.88 -5.59 3.62
CA LEU A 110 5.47 -6.93 3.52
C LEU A 110 4.42 -8.05 3.40
N LEU A 111 3.28 -7.90 4.07
CA LEU A 111 2.16 -8.85 3.99
C LEU A 111 1.52 -8.98 2.59
N HIS A 112 1.69 -7.97 1.72
CA HIS A 112 1.17 -7.98 0.35
C HIS A 112 2.12 -8.69 -0.63
N ARG A 113 3.40 -8.89 -0.25
CA ARG A 113 4.42 -9.52 -1.10
C ARG A 113 3.96 -10.86 -1.71
N PRO A 114 3.31 -11.80 -0.98
CA PRO A 114 2.92 -13.10 -1.55
C PRO A 114 1.93 -12.97 -2.72
N VAL A 115 1.04 -11.98 -2.67
CA VAL A 115 0.08 -11.72 -3.76
C VAL A 115 0.80 -11.21 -4.99
N TRP A 116 1.75 -10.28 -4.83
CA TRP A 116 2.57 -9.80 -5.94
C TRP A 116 3.46 -10.89 -6.54
N GLN A 117 4.00 -11.79 -5.71
CA GLN A 117 4.76 -12.94 -6.16
C GLN A 117 3.90 -13.86 -7.03
N THR A 118 2.69 -14.19 -6.55
CA THR A 118 1.74 -15.02 -7.29
C THR A 118 1.38 -14.40 -8.65
N THR A 119 1.17 -13.08 -8.70
CA THR A 119 0.88 -12.36 -9.95
C THR A 119 2.07 -12.41 -10.92
N ALA A 120 3.29 -12.22 -10.41
CA ALA A 120 4.51 -12.30 -11.22
C ALA A 120 4.70 -13.71 -11.80
N ASP A 121 4.59 -14.75 -10.95
CA ASP A 121 4.76 -16.16 -11.34
C ASP A 121 3.73 -16.59 -12.39
N ASN A 122 2.46 -16.22 -12.19
CA ASN A 122 1.40 -16.48 -13.16
C ASN A 122 1.69 -15.82 -14.52
N SER A 123 2.20 -14.58 -14.49
CA SER A 123 2.57 -13.87 -15.71
C SER A 123 3.72 -14.56 -16.44
N THR A 124 4.72 -15.09 -15.72
CA THR A 124 5.81 -15.88 -16.29
C THR A 124 5.27 -17.13 -17.01
N VAL A 125 4.34 -17.86 -16.39
CA VAL A 125 3.71 -19.05 -17.01
C VAL A 125 2.96 -18.67 -18.29
N LEU A 126 2.18 -17.58 -18.27
CA LEU A 126 1.43 -17.12 -19.44
C LEU A 126 2.36 -16.65 -20.58
N LEU A 127 3.44 -15.95 -20.26
CA LEU A 127 4.41 -15.47 -21.24
C LEU A 127 5.16 -16.62 -21.94
N ALA A 128 5.45 -17.70 -21.21
CA ALA A 128 6.07 -18.90 -21.75
C ALA A 128 5.12 -19.71 -22.66
N SER A 129 3.80 -19.59 -22.46
CA SER A 129 2.82 -20.37 -23.22
C SER A 129 2.84 -20.03 -24.72
N PRO A 130 2.94 -21.01 -25.63
CA PRO A 130 2.84 -20.77 -27.07
C PRO A 130 1.40 -20.45 -27.51
N ARG A 131 0.41 -20.67 -26.63
CA ARG A 131 -1.02 -20.43 -26.94
C ARG A 131 -1.43 -18.96 -26.82
N ILE A 132 -0.57 -18.12 -26.23
CA ILE A 132 -0.86 -16.70 -26.03
C ILE A 132 -0.38 -15.91 -27.26
N PRO A 133 -1.26 -15.15 -27.94
CA PRO A 133 -0.89 -14.33 -29.10
C PRO A 133 0.16 -13.27 -28.76
N ALA A 134 0.96 -12.87 -29.75
CA ALA A 134 2.05 -11.92 -29.55
C ALA A 134 1.60 -10.56 -28.97
N GLY A 135 0.45 -10.04 -29.40
CA GLY A 135 -0.13 -8.80 -28.85
C GLY A 135 -0.47 -8.93 -27.37
N GLU A 136 -1.03 -10.06 -26.96
CA GLU A 136 -1.34 -10.32 -25.55
C GLU A 136 -0.07 -10.54 -24.72
N LYS A 137 0.97 -11.17 -25.29
CA LYS A 137 2.28 -11.26 -24.64
C LYS A 137 2.90 -9.88 -24.39
N ASN A 138 2.71 -8.91 -25.29
CA ASN A 138 3.17 -7.54 -25.06
C ASN A 138 2.46 -6.90 -23.85
N ARG A 139 1.13 -7.06 -23.76
CA ARG A 139 0.34 -6.57 -22.62
C ARG A 139 0.78 -7.22 -21.31
N LEU A 140 0.94 -8.55 -21.31
CA LEU A 140 1.38 -9.34 -20.15
C LEU A 140 2.80 -8.99 -19.69
N ARG A 141 3.73 -8.69 -20.61
CA ARG A 141 5.09 -8.23 -20.24
C ARG A 141 5.04 -6.98 -19.39
N ALA A 142 4.27 -5.98 -19.81
CA ALA A 142 4.15 -4.75 -19.05
C ALA A 142 3.52 -4.98 -17.65
N GLU A 143 2.60 -5.93 -17.53
CA GLU A 143 2.00 -6.32 -16.25
C GLU A 143 2.97 -7.09 -15.34
N HIS A 144 3.75 -7.99 -15.92
CA HIS A 144 4.81 -8.72 -15.23
C HIS A 144 5.88 -7.75 -14.71
N GLU A 145 6.36 -6.83 -15.54
CA GLU A 145 7.35 -5.81 -15.15
C GLU A 145 6.86 -4.93 -13.98
N ARG A 146 5.57 -4.54 -13.99
CA ARG A 146 4.99 -3.81 -12.85
C ARG A 146 4.93 -4.66 -11.59
N SER A 147 4.61 -5.95 -11.71
CA SER A 147 4.55 -6.87 -10.57
C SER A 147 5.93 -7.11 -9.97
N MET A 148 6.96 -7.28 -10.82
CA MET A 148 8.35 -7.41 -10.40
C MET A 148 8.84 -6.14 -9.68
N ARG A 149 8.52 -4.96 -10.22
CA ARG A 149 8.85 -3.69 -9.56
C ARG A 149 8.20 -3.58 -8.18
N ALA A 150 6.92 -3.95 -8.06
CA ALA A 150 6.25 -3.94 -6.76
C ALA A 150 6.93 -4.88 -5.76
N LEU A 151 7.40 -6.06 -6.18
CA LEU A 151 8.18 -6.96 -5.33
C LEU A 151 9.49 -6.32 -4.86
N GLU A 152 10.28 -5.77 -5.79
CA GLU A 152 11.54 -5.10 -5.49
C GLU A 152 11.35 -3.94 -4.51
N GLU A 153 10.32 -3.12 -4.72
CA GLU A 153 9.98 -2.00 -3.83
C GLU A 153 9.56 -2.48 -2.44
N ILE A 154 8.73 -3.53 -2.34
CA ILE A 154 8.33 -4.12 -1.06
C ILE A 154 9.53 -4.69 -0.30
N ASP A 155 10.40 -5.44 -0.98
CA ASP A 155 11.56 -6.08 -0.36
C ASP A 155 12.57 -5.05 0.13
N LYS A 156 12.82 -4.01 -0.68
CA LYS A 156 13.65 -2.86 -0.30
C LYS A 156 13.06 -2.13 0.91
N ALA A 157 11.76 -1.83 0.91
CA ALA A 157 11.11 -1.06 1.96
C ALA A 157 11.00 -1.83 3.29
N ALA A 158 10.88 -3.16 3.23
CA ALA A 158 10.85 -4.03 4.41
C ALA A 158 12.22 -4.26 5.06
N GLY A 159 13.30 -3.67 4.53
CA GLY A 159 14.67 -3.91 5.01
C GLY A 159 15.19 -5.32 4.66
N LYS A 160 14.51 -6.05 3.78
CA LYS A 160 14.93 -7.37 3.27
C LYS A 160 15.76 -7.22 2.00
N ALA A 161 16.74 -6.32 2.02
CA ALA A 161 17.77 -6.29 0.99
C ALA A 161 18.85 -7.32 1.35
N GLY A 162 18.70 -8.52 0.80
CA GLY A 162 19.66 -9.63 0.85
C GLY A 162 19.36 -10.61 -0.27
#